data_AF-A0A929JD03-F1
#
_entry.id   AF-A0A929JD03-F1
#
_cell.length_a   1.000
_cell.length_b   1.000
_cell.length_c   1.000
_cell.angle_alpha   90.00
_cell.angle_beta   90.00
_cell.angle_gamma   90.00
#
_symmetry.space_group_name_H-M   'P 1'
#
loop_
_entity.id
_entity.type
_entity.pdbx_description
1 polymer ?
#
loop_
_entity_poly.entity_id
_entity_poly.type
_entity_poly.pdbx_seq_one_letter_code
_entity_poly.pdbx_strand_id
1 'polypeptide(L)'
;QSLVSGVSARGLDLKANATSDIELPVTLKFKDLKKLSGELWNKEKLSYQLNTTFNIKLPVIGNYAIPVSKQGEVPVPKMPKVKLKNVKLKDLGFTSADIIARVEVDNPNAFQLGMSNFNYQLKINDQDWGQGKLKTAKAIPAKSSGMIEIPLSLNLMNMGQSAYAILTGNAPLDYQLNGSMTVDTGIEMMKAINVPLDVKGSTSLNK
;
A
#
# COMPACT_ATOMS: atom_id res chain seq x y z
N GLN A 1 -17.56 -19.44 1.95
CA GLN A 1 -17.57 -18.64 3.21
C GLN A 1 -17.96 -17.21 2.87
N SER A 2 -18.81 -16.55 3.67
CA SER A 2 -19.13 -15.14 3.47
C SER A 2 -18.04 -14.24 4.05
N LEU A 3 -17.56 -13.27 3.28
CA LEU A 3 -16.49 -12.33 3.67
C LEU A 3 -17.02 -10.94 4.01
N VAL A 4 -18.13 -10.55 3.39
CA VAL A 4 -18.78 -9.25 3.60
C VAL A 4 -20.28 -9.48 3.65
N SER A 5 -20.93 -8.86 4.63
CA SER A 5 -22.39 -8.81 4.72
C SER A 5 -22.78 -7.44 5.26
N GLY A 6 -23.96 -6.95 4.87
CA GLY A 6 -24.46 -5.66 5.29
C GLY A 6 -25.82 -5.35 4.69
N VAL A 7 -26.51 -4.39 5.30
CA VAL A 7 -27.77 -3.83 4.80
C VAL A 7 -27.53 -2.33 4.63
N SER A 8 -27.89 -1.81 3.46
CA SER A 8 -27.84 -0.37 3.19
C SER A 8 -29.26 0.19 3.16
N ALA A 9 -29.49 1.28 3.89
CA ALA A 9 -30.77 1.98 3.91
C ALA A 9 -30.86 3.10 2.86
N ARG A 10 -29.91 3.20 1.91
CA ARG A 10 -29.99 4.18 0.82
C ARG A 10 -31.18 3.86 -0.07
N GLY A 11 -32.28 4.59 0.13
CA GLY A 11 -33.39 4.63 -0.82
C GLY A 11 -32.97 5.41 -2.07
N LEU A 12 -33.38 4.93 -3.24
CA LEU A 12 -33.18 5.60 -4.51
C LEU A 12 -34.53 5.66 -5.22
N ASP A 13 -34.94 6.86 -5.62
CA ASP A 13 -36.14 7.06 -6.41
C ASP A 13 -35.81 6.93 -7.90
N LEU A 14 -36.33 5.87 -8.51
CA LEU A 14 -36.20 5.65 -9.95
C LEU A 14 -37.34 6.35 -10.69
N LYS A 15 -36.98 7.21 -11.65
CA LYS A 15 -37.97 7.82 -12.54
C LYS A 15 -38.52 6.77 -13.52
N ALA A 16 -39.76 6.95 -13.96
CA ALA A 16 -40.37 6.09 -14.96
C ALA A 16 -39.52 6.07 -16.26
N ASN A 17 -39.34 4.88 -16.84
CA ASN A 17 -38.52 4.64 -18.04
C ASN A 17 -37.06 5.10 -17.96
N ALA A 18 -36.50 5.24 -16.75
CA ALA A 18 -35.10 5.62 -16.55
C ALA A 18 -34.26 4.42 -16.12
N THR A 19 -33.01 4.40 -16.58
CA THR A 19 -31.95 3.53 -16.04
C THR A 19 -31.19 4.30 -14.98
N SER A 20 -30.86 3.65 -13.87
CA SER A 20 -29.98 4.21 -12.85
C SER A 20 -28.98 3.16 -12.39
N ASP A 21 -27.71 3.55 -12.37
CA ASP A 21 -26.65 2.72 -11.82
C ASP A 21 -26.64 2.85 -10.31
N ILE A 22 -26.74 1.71 -9.62
CA ILE A 22 -26.73 1.65 -8.15
C ILE A 22 -25.35 1.20 -7.69
N GLU A 23 -24.60 2.12 -7.07
CA GLU A 23 -23.33 1.79 -6.43
C GLU A 23 -23.57 1.15 -5.05
N LEU A 24 -23.18 -0.12 -4.91
CA LEU A 24 -23.19 -0.83 -3.64
C LEU A 24 -21.86 -0.57 -2.90
N PRO A 25 -21.87 0.04 -1.70
CA PRO A 25 -20.65 0.29 -0.95
C PRO A 25 -20.16 -1.01 -0.28
N VAL A 26 -19.48 -1.86 -1.05
CA VAL A 26 -18.88 -3.09 -0.55
C VAL A 26 -17.44 -2.80 -0.14
N THR A 27 -17.14 -2.94 1.15
CA THR A 27 -15.78 -2.78 1.68
C THR A 27 -15.20 -4.12 2.11
N LEU A 28 -14.08 -4.51 1.50
CA LEU A 28 -13.35 -5.73 1.85
C LEU A 28 -12.12 -5.37 2.69
N LYS A 29 -12.09 -5.80 3.95
CA LYS A 29 -10.94 -5.52 4.82
C LYS A 29 -9.88 -6.60 4.65
N PHE A 30 -8.61 -6.18 4.58
CA PHE A 30 -7.48 -7.11 4.45
C PHE A 30 -7.40 -8.14 5.59
N LYS A 31 -7.78 -7.75 6.83
CA LYS A 31 -7.84 -8.66 7.98
C LYS A 31 -8.84 -9.81 7.79
N ASP A 32 -9.92 -9.58 7.05
CA ASP A 32 -10.96 -10.57 6.83
C ASP A 32 -10.54 -11.54 5.72
N LEU A 33 -9.77 -11.05 4.74
CA LEU A 33 -9.07 -11.91 3.79
C LEU A 33 -8.09 -12.85 4.49
N LYS A 34 -7.32 -12.40 5.49
CA LYS A 34 -6.33 -13.24 6.22
C LYS A 34 -6.93 -14.48 6.89
N LYS A 35 -8.25 -14.52 7.09
CA LYS A 35 -8.98 -15.68 7.65
C LYS A 35 -9.23 -16.78 6.61
N LEU A 36 -9.06 -16.49 5.32
CA LEU A 36 -9.17 -17.46 4.25
C LEU A 36 -8.04 -18.47 4.31
N SER A 37 -8.31 -19.72 3.88
CA SER A 37 -7.31 -20.79 3.87
C SER A 37 -6.05 -20.40 3.09
N GLY A 38 -4.89 -20.91 3.54
CA GLY A 38 -3.59 -20.67 2.91
C GLY A 38 -3.56 -20.93 1.40
N GLU A 39 -4.32 -21.92 0.94
CA GLU A 39 -4.41 -22.32 -0.47
C GLU A 39 -4.97 -21.23 -1.39
N LEU A 40 -5.85 -20.38 -0.87
CA LEU A 40 -6.45 -19.28 -1.64
C LEU A 40 -5.44 -18.15 -1.91
N TRP A 41 -4.43 -18.01 -1.06
CA TRP A 41 -3.36 -17.02 -1.24
C TRP A 41 -2.37 -17.36 -2.36
N ASN A 42 -2.33 -18.62 -2.78
CA ASN A 42 -1.49 -19.07 -3.88
C ASN A 42 -2.17 -18.89 -5.25
N LYS A 43 -3.47 -18.61 -5.28
CA LYS A 43 -4.21 -18.35 -6.53
C LYS A 43 -3.97 -16.92 -7.00
N GLU A 44 -4.03 -16.71 -8.32
CA GLU A 44 -3.96 -15.35 -8.88
C GLU A 44 -5.30 -14.61 -8.78
N LYS A 45 -6.41 -15.35 -8.82
CA LYS A 45 -7.77 -14.82 -8.76
C LYS A 45 -8.65 -15.64 -7.81
N LEU A 46 -9.63 -14.97 -7.23
CA LEU A 46 -10.69 -15.56 -6.42
C LEU A 46 -12.03 -15.31 -7.10
N SER A 47 -12.75 -16.38 -7.39
CA SER A 47 -14.14 -16.31 -7.82
C SER A 47 -15.02 -15.92 -6.63
N TYR A 48 -15.96 -15.00 -6.85
CA TYR A 48 -16.91 -14.55 -5.85
C TYR A 48 -18.34 -14.64 -6.39
N GLN A 49 -19.29 -14.72 -5.47
CA GLN A 49 -20.70 -14.56 -5.74
C GLN A 49 -21.29 -13.55 -4.75
N LEU A 50 -21.84 -12.47 -5.27
CA LEU A 50 -22.59 -11.46 -4.54
C LEU A 50 -24.07 -11.78 -4.64
N ASN A 51 -24.66 -12.19 -3.51
CA ASN A 51 -26.10 -12.34 -3.39
C ASN A 51 -26.64 -11.12 -2.64
N THR A 52 -27.57 -10.39 -3.25
CA THR A 52 -28.21 -9.20 -2.67
C THR A 52 -29.71 -9.28 -2.85
N THR A 53 -30.45 -8.51 -2.05
CA THR A 53 -31.90 -8.37 -2.17
C THR A 53 -32.24 -6.90 -2.18
N PHE A 54 -32.83 -6.43 -3.28
CA PHE A 54 -33.31 -5.07 -3.41
C PHE A 54 -34.76 -4.99 -2.94
N ASN A 55 -35.02 -4.18 -1.92
CA ASN A 55 -36.38 -3.88 -1.49
C ASN A 55 -36.88 -2.65 -2.24
N ILE A 56 -37.84 -2.84 -3.13
CA ILE A 56 -38.44 -1.80 -3.95
C ILE A 56 -39.82 -1.48 -3.41
N LYS A 57 -40.10 -0.20 -3.16
CA LYS A 57 -41.45 0.24 -2.78
C LYS A 57 -42.25 0.53 -4.05
N LEU A 58 -43.16 -0.36 -4.38
CA LEU A 58 -44.00 -0.25 -5.58
C LEU A 58 -45.37 0.40 -5.23
N PRO A 59 -45.94 1.21 -6.12
CA PRO A 59 -47.31 1.71 -5.95
C PRO A 59 -48.29 0.53 -5.84
N VAL A 60 -49.32 0.69 -5.01
CA VAL A 60 -50.39 -0.30 -4.77
C VAL A 60 -49.96 -1.55 -3.97
N ILE A 61 -48.88 -2.23 -4.37
CA ILE A 61 -48.49 -3.54 -3.80
C ILE A 61 -47.48 -3.45 -2.64
N GLY A 62 -46.95 -2.26 -2.36
CA GLY A 62 -46.05 -2.04 -1.23
C GLY A 62 -44.62 -2.53 -1.48
N ASN A 63 -43.94 -3.02 -0.45
CA ASN A 63 -42.54 -3.42 -0.52
C ASN A 63 -42.39 -4.77 -1.23
N TYR A 64 -41.58 -4.81 -2.28
CA TYR A 64 -41.27 -6.01 -3.05
C TYR A 64 -39.77 -6.31 -3.01
N ALA A 65 -39.41 -7.54 -2.65
CA ALA A 65 -38.02 -7.97 -2.50
C ALA A 65 -37.55 -8.69 -3.78
N ILE A 66 -36.56 -8.12 -4.47
CA ILE A 66 -35.96 -8.69 -5.67
C ILE A 66 -34.59 -9.27 -5.32
N PRO A 67 -34.44 -10.61 -5.27
CA PRO A 67 -33.14 -11.23 -5.13
C PRO A 67 -32.34 -11.07 -6.42
N VAL A 68 -31.10 -10.60 -6.30
CA VAL A 68 -30.14 -10.48 -7.41
C VAL A 68 -28.87 -11.20 -7.02
N SER A 69 -28.33 -11.98 -7.96
CA SER A 69 -27.05 -12.68 -7.79
C SER A 69 -26.10 -12.28 -8.92
N LYS A 70 -24.87 -11.93 -8.57
CA LYS A 70 -23.80 -11.65 -9.52
C LYS A 70 -22.56 -12.44 -9.15
N GLN A 71 -21.99 -13.13 -10.13
CA GLN A 71 -20.71 -13.82 -10.00
C GLN A 71 -19.61 -13.05 -10.71
N GLY A 72 -18.38 -13.17 -10.23
CA GLY A 72 -17.21 -12.56 -10.86
C GLY A 72 -15.90 -13.05 -10.26
N GLU A 73 -14.80 -12.43 -10.66
CA GLU A 73 -13.46 -12.73 -10.14
C GLU A 73 -12.79 -11.45 -9.63
N VAL A 74 -12.01 -11.58 -8.56
CA VAL A 74 -11.13 -10.53 -8.05
C VAL A 74 -9.70 -11.06 -7.93
N PRO A 75 -8.67 -10.25 -8.26
CA PRO A 75 -7.29 -10.70 -8.12
C PRO A 75 -6.90 -10.84 -6.64
N VAL A 76 -6.06 -11.80 -6.31
CA VAL A 76 -5.53 -11.99 -4.96
C VAL A 76 -4.39 -11.02 -4.71
N PRO A 77 -4.49 -10.10 -3.73
CA PRO A 77 -3.42 -9.17 -3.44
C PRO A 77 -2.25 -9.89 -2.76
N LYS A 78 -1.06 -9.71 -3.32
CA LYS A 78 0.23 -10.12 -2.77
C LYS A 78 0.94 -8.92 -2.19
N MET A 79 1.60 -9.12 -1.05
CA MET A 79 2.39 -8.06 -0.40
C MET A 79 3.55 -7.65 -1.31
N PRO A 80 3.75 -6.34 -1.57
CA PRO A 80 4.93 -5.88 -2.29
C PRO A 80 6.19 -6.12 -1.47
N LYS A 81 7.32 -6.36 -2.14
CA LYS A 81 8.62 -6.49 -1.45
C LYS A 81 9.29 -5.13 -1.44
N VAL A 82 9.71 -4.68 -0.26
CA VAL A 82 10.39 -3.39 -0.07
C VAL A 82 11.81 -3.66 0.38
N LYS A 83 12.80 -2.96 -0.20
CA LYS A 83 14.20 -3.02 0.23
C LYS A 83 14.91 -1.70 -0.04
N LEU A 84 15.89 -1.37 0.78
CA LEU A 84 16.82 -0.28 0.48
C LEU A 84 17.84 -0.80 -0.55
N LYS A 85 17.88 -0.18 -1.74
CA LYS A 85 18.77 -0.59 -2.84
C LYS A 85 20.18 -0.06 -2.68
N ASN A 86 20.27 1.22 -2.33
CA ASN A 86 21.49 1.92 -1.97
C ASN A 86 21.15 3.24 -1.28
N VAL A 87 22.16 3.82 -0.65
CA VAL A 87 22.15 5.21 -0.21
C VAL A 87 23.08 5.98 -1.14
N LYS A 88 22.61 7.09 -1.71
CA LYS A 88 23.43 7.97 -2.54
C LYS A 88 23.88 9.18 -1.73
N LEU A 89 25.17 9.46 -1.68
CA LEU A 89 25.70 10.72 -1.15
C LEU A 89 25.53 11.81 -2.21
N LYS A 90 24.87 12.92 -1.87
CA LYS A 90 24.74 14.08 -2.77
C LYS A 90 25.82 15.10 -2.47
N ASP A 91 25.96 15.45 -1.19
CA ASP A 91 26.91 16.45 -0.72
C ASP A 91 27.39 16.06 0.69
N LEU A 92 28.65 16.36 0.98
CA LEU A 92 29.29 16.10 2.27
C LEU A 92 30.07 17.33 2.71
N GLY A 93 29.57 18.01 3.73
CA GLY A 93 30.26 19.09 4.42
C GLY A 93 30.85 18.66 5.75
N PHE A 94 31.41 19.62 6.49
CA PHE A 94 31.95 19.38 7.83
C PHE A 94 30.87 19.17 8.90
N THR A 95 29.71 19.81 8.75
CA THR A 95 28.62 19.79 9.74
C THR A 95 27.38 19.03 9.29
N SER A 96 27.20 18.84 7.97
CA SER A 96 26.04 18.17 7.39
C SER A 96 26.41 17.30 6.21
N ALA A 97 25.55 16.31 5.93
CA ALA A 97 25.61 15.52 4.70
C ALA A 97 24.21 15.37 4.12
N ASP A 98 24.08 15.61 2.83
CA ASP A 98 22.84 15.38 2.10
C ASP A 98 22.91 14.02 1.40
N ILE A 99 21.95 13.15 1.69
CA ILE A 99 21.88 11.81 1.11
C ILE A 99 20.50 11.54 0.52
N ILE A 100 20.45 10.56 -0.38
CA ILE A 100 19.20 9.98 -0.87
C ILE A 100 19.21 8.48 -0.58
N ALA A 101 18.32 8.02 0.28
CA ALA A 101 18.02 6.61 0.39
C ALA A 101 17.10 6.19 -0.78
N ARG A 102 17.56 5.25 -1.60
CA ARG A 102 16.80 4.74 -2.76
C ARG A 102 16.14 3.41 -2.41
N VAL A 103 14.85 3.46 -2.11
CA VAL A 103 14.05 2.30 -1.75
C VAL A 103 13.43 1.68 -2.99
N GLU A 104 13.72 0.42 -3.26
CA GLU A 104 13.09 -0.36 -4.33
C GLU A 104 11.86 -1.06 -3.78
N VAL A 105 10.75 -0.93 -4.49
CA VAL A 105 9.50 -1.61 -4.20
C VAL A 105 9.15 -2.48 -5.40
N ASP A 106 9.10 -3.79 -5.18
CA ASP A 106 8.71 -4.79 -6.18
C ASP A 106 7.22 -5.09 -6.05
N ASN A 107 6.48 -4.92 -7.14
CA ASN A 107 5.06 -5.20 -7.23
C ASN A 107 4.82 -6.55 -7.94
N PRO A 108 4.57 -7.64 -7.20
CA PRO A 108 4.29 -8.96 -7.78
C PRO A 108 2.84 -9.09 -8.30
N ASN A 109 2.00 -8.07 -8.15
CA ASN A 109 0.59 -8.12 -8.49
C ASN A 109 0.36 -7.89 -9.99
N ALA A 110 -0.75 -8.42 -10.51
CA ALA A 110 -1.21 -8.19 -11.87
C ALA A 110 -1.96 -6.85 -12.04
N PHE A 111 -1.88 -5.97 -11.03
CA PHE A 111 -2.49 -4.64 -11.00
C PHE A 111 -1.49 -3.62 -10.46
N GLN A 112 -1.71 -2.35 -10.76
CA GLN A 112 -0.83 -1.27 -10.30
C GLN A 112 -0.99 -1.01 -8.80
N LEU A 113 0.08 -0.52 -8.17
CA LEU A 113 0.06 -0.06 -6.78
C LEU A 113 0.34 1.44 -6.75
N GLY A 114 -0.67 2.23 -6.37
CA GLY A 114 -0.50 3.63 -6.00
C GLY A 114 0.01 3.73 -4.57
N MET A 115 1.11 4.44 -4.34
CA MET A 115 1.71 4.60 -3.01
C MET A 115 1.65 6.06 -2.59
N SER A 116 1.20 6.34 -1.38
CA SER A 116 1.15 7.68 -0.81
C SER A 116 1.35 7.66 0.71
N ASN A 117 1.51 8.83 1.32
CA ASN A 117 1.61 9.02 2.77
C ASN A 117 2.65 8.11 3.43
N PHE A 118 3.85 8.05 2.87
CA PHE A 118 4.92 7.23 3.39
C PHE A 118 5.56 7.92 4.60
N ASN A 119 5.31 7.39 5.80
CA ASN A 119 6.08 7.75 6.98
C ASN A 119 7.24 6.75 7.13
N TYR A 120 8.39 7.25 7.55
CA TYR A 120 9.59 6.43 7.65
C TYR A 120 10.49 6.87 8.79
N GLN A 121 11.29 5.93 9.27
CA GLN A 121 12.49 6.11 10.07
C GLN A 121 13.55 5.17 9.49
N LEU A 122 14.71 5.72 9.13
CA LEU A 122 15.85 4.98 8.62
C LEU A 122 16.96 4.97 9.67
N LYS A 123 17.38 3.75 10.02
CA LYS A 123 18.58 3.49 10.80
C LYS A 123 19.63 2.83 9.93
N ILE A 124 20.89 3.22 10.12
CA ILE A 124 22.06 2.59 9.50
C ILE A 124 23.04 2.25 10.63
N ASN A 125 23.47 0.99 10.70
CA ASN A 125 24.33 0.45 11.76
C ASN A 125 23.82 0.84 13.16
N ASP A 126 22.52 0.62 13.38
CA ASP A 126 21.76 1.00 14.60
C ASP A 126 21.69 2.51 14.91
N GLN A 127 22.29 3.36 14.09
CA GLN A 127 22.25 4.81 14.25
C GLN A 127 21.06 5.41 13.48
N ASP A 128 20.30 6.28 14.13
CA ASP A 128 19.20 7.03 13.51
C ASP A 128 19.74 8.04 12.50
N TRP A 129 19.47 7.81 11.22
CA TRP A 129 19.87 8.69 10.12
C TRP A 129 18.76 9.65 9.72
N GLY A 130 17.51 9.34 10.02
CA GLY A 130 16.44 10.30 9.88
C GLY A 130 15.07 9.68 9.83
N GLN A 131 14.07 10.54 9.99
CA GLN A 131 12.67 10.17 9.93
C GLN A 131 11.88 11.28 9.26
N GLY A 132 10.76 10.94 8.64
CA GLY A 132 9.96 11.92 7.93
C GLY A 132 8.67 11.37 7.36
N LYS A 133 7.97 12.23 6.62
CA LYS A 133 6.74 11.90 5.90
C LYS A 133 6.84 12.41 4.47
N LEU A 134 6.62 11.52 3.50
CA LEU A 134 6.54 11.85 2.08
C LEU A 134 5.08 11.71 1.63
N LYS A 135 4.52 12.81 1.12
CA LYS A 135 3.17 12.83 0.54
C LYS A 135 3.14 12.43 -0.94
N THR A 136 4.30 12.16 -1.54
CA THR A 136 4.43 11.88 -2.96
C THR A 136 3.63 10.65 -3.37
N ALA A 137 2.73 10.83 -4.36
CA ALA A 137 2.00 9.75 -4.99
C ALA A 137 2.85 9.12 -6.09
N LYS A 138 3.27 7.86 -5.92
CA LYS A 138 3.97 7.11 -6.97
C LYS A 138 3.19 5.85 -7.31
N ALA A 139 2.88 5.66 -8.59
CA ALA A 139 2.32 4.42 -9.10
C ALA A 139 3.44 3.46 -9.52
N ILE A 140 3.32 2.19 -9.12
CA ILE A 140 4.15 1.09 -9.61
C ILE A 140 3.27 0.21 -10.50
N PRO A 141 3.59 0.07 -11.80
CA PRO A 141 2.84 -0.80 -12.71
C PRO A 141 2.77 -2.25 -12.21
N ALA A 142 1.81 -3.00 -12.75
CA ALA A 142 1.70 -4.44 -12.53
C ALA A 142 3.01 -5.16 -12.87
N LYS A 143 3.38 -6.18 -12.07
CA LYS A 143 4.53 -7.06 -12.30
C LYS A 143 5.86 -6.31 -12.53
N SER A 144 6.05 -5.19 -11.85
CA SER A 144 7.21 -4.32 -12.06
C SER A 144 7.77 -3.79 -10.75
N SER A 145 8.99 -3.23 -10.80
CA SER A 145 9.63 -2.59 -9.66
C SER A 145 9.69 -1.07 -9.85
N GLY A 146 9.55 -0.32 -8.76
CA GLY A 146 9.66 1.13 -8.73
C GLY A 146 10.61 1.62 -7.64
N MET A 147 11.23 2.79 -7.87
CA MET A 147 12.16 3.42 -6.92
C MET A 147 11.50 4.58 -6.17
N ILE A 148 11.54 4.60 -4.84
CA ILE A 148 11.20 5.76 -4.01
C ILE A 148 12.51 6.38 -3.54
N GLU A 149 12.65 7.69 -3.69
CA GLU A 149 13.82 8.43 -3.25
C GLU A 149 13.46 9.23 -1.99
N ILE A 150 14.17 8.93 -0.90
CA ILE A 150 13.99 9.59 0.38
C ILE A 150 15.18 10.53 0.60
N PRO A 151 15.01 11.85 0.41
CA PRO A 151 16.05 12.80 0.75
C PRO A 151 16.18 12.91 2.27
N LEU A 152 17.41 12.82 2.79
CA LEU A 152 17.73 13.00 4.20
C LEU A 152 18.87 14.01 4.29
N SER A 153 18.80 14.88 5.30
CA SER A 153 19.90 15.76 5.67
C SER A 153 20.38 15.38 7.05
N LEU A 154 21.63 14.92 7.12
CA LEU A 154 22.26 14.44 8.34
C LEU A 154 22.97 15.60 9.04
N ASN A 155 22.80 15.70 10.36
CA ASN A 155 23.59 16.61 11.19
C ASN A 155 24.79 15.85 11.79
N LEU A 156 25.95 16.01 11.17
CA LEU A 156 27.17 15.26 11.53
C LEU A 156 27.73 15.67 12.89
N MET A 157 27.52 16.92 13.32
CA MET A 157 27.92 17.39 14.65
C MET A 157 27.23 16.60 15.76
N ASN A 158 25.92 16.35 15.60
CA ASN A 158 25.12 15.59 16.56
C ASN A 158 25.33 14.08 16.43
N MET A 159 25.55 13.61 15.20
CA MET A 159 25.72 12.18 14.88
C MET A 159 27.14 11.67 15.19
N GLY A 160 28.12 12.55 15.30
CA GLY A 160 29.48 12.24 15.70
C GLY A 160 30.32 11.53 14.61
N GLN A 161 31.50 11.09 15.02
CA GLN A 161 32.52 10.52 14.12
C GLN A 161 32.08 9.20 13.45
N SER A 162 31.17 8.44 14.07
CA SER A 162 30.66 7.18 13.49
C SER A 162 29.95 7.42 12.16
N ALA A 163 29.04 8.39 12.10
CA ALA A 163 28.32 8.72 10.88
C ALA A 163 29.27 9.23 9.79
N TYR A 164 30.24 10.07 10.15
CA TYR A 164 31.26 10.53 9.21
C TYR A 164 32.11 9.38 8.66
N ALA A 165 32.54 8.45 9.51
CA ALA A 165 33.29 7.25 9.09
C ALA A 165 32.47 6.35 8.16
N ILE A 166 31.17 6.21 8.41
CA ILE A 166 30.26 5.45 7.54
C ILE A 166 30.14 6.12 6.16
N LEU A 167 29.98 7.45 6.11
CA LEU A 167 29.82 8.20 4.85
C LEU A 167 31.11 8.25 4.01
N THR A 168 32.27 8.23 4.67
CA THR A 168 33.57 8.26 3.99
C THR A 168 34.12 6.86 3.70
N GLY A 169 33.66 5.84 4.43
CA GLY A 169 34.02 4.44 4.24
C GLY A 169 33.38 3.79 3.00
N ASN A 170 33.70 2.52 2.80
CA ASN A 170 33.14 1.66 1.75
C ASN A 170 32.54 0.35 2.33
N ALA A 171 32.41 0.27 3.66
CA ALA A 171 31.83 -0.90 4.30
C ALA A 171 30.33 -1.02 3.94
N PRO A 172 29.79 -2.25 3.88
CA PRO A 172 28.35 -2.45 3.80
C PRO A 172 27.63 -1.75 4.95
N LEU A 173 26.43 -1.26 4.65
CA LEU A 173 25.56 -0.55 5.57
C LEU A 173 24.43 -1.48 5.98
N ASP A 174 24.39 -1.86 7.25
CA ASP A 174 23.24 -2.59 7.78
C ASP A 174 22.13 -1.59 8.08
N TYR A 175 20.95 -1.80 7.52
CA TYR A 175 19.87 -0.86 7.63
C TYR A 175 18.64 -1.47 8.31
N GLN A 176 17.89 -0.61 8.97
CA GLN A 176 16.51 -0.86 9.35
C GLN A 176 15.64 0.30 8.87
N LEU A 177 14.64 -0.01 8.05
CA LEU A 177 13.63 0.92 7.57
C LEU A 177 12.29 0.60 8.25
N ASN A 178 11.90 1.44 9.19
CA ASN A 178 10.61 1.37 9.86
C ASN A 178 9.64 2.40 9.28
N GLY A 179 8.34 2.13 9.35
CA GLY A 179 7.32 3.10 9.00
C GLY A 179 6.00 2.48 8.54
N SER A 180 5.26 3.22 7.74
CA SER A 180 4.04 2.78 7.09
C SER A 180 3.74 3.60 5.85
N MET A 181 3.00 3.00 4.92
CA MET A 181 2.64 3.59 3.64
C MET A 181 1.19 3.27 3.31
N THR A 182 0.49 4.23 2.70
CA THR A 182 -0.83 3.99 2.13
C THR A 182 -0.67 3.43 0.72
N VAL A 183 -1.28 2.27 0.47
CA VAL A 183 -1.28 1.59 -0.82
C VAL A 183 -2.70 1.57 -1.38
N ASP A 184 -2.87 2.08 -2.59
CA ASP A 184 -4.05 1.98 -3.41
C ASP A 184 -3.83 0.92 -4.50
N THR A 185 -4.75 -0.01 -4.65
CA THR A 185 -4.63 -1.10 -5.63
C THR A 185 -5.31 -0.79 -6.97
N GLY A 186 -5.95 0.38 -7.09
CA GLY A 186 -6.82 0.73 -8.21
C GLY A 186 -8.14 -0.06 -8.24
N ILE A 187 -8.31 -1.02 -7.35
CA ILE A 187 -9.53 -1.82 -7.20
C ILE A 187 -10.41 -1.12 -6.16
N GLU A 188 -11.64 -0.81 -6.54
CA GLU A 188 -12.58 -0.02 -5.74
C GLU A 188 -12.79 -0.54 -4.32
N MET A 189 -12.92 -1.86 -4.17
CA MET A 189 -13.11 -2.50 -2.87
C MET A 189 -11.83 -2.55 -2.01
N MET A 190 -10.67 -2.13 -2.53
CA MET A 190 -9.34 -2.23 -1.92
C MET A 190 -8.52 -0.94 -2.10
N LYS A 191 -9.16 0.20 -1.84
CA LYS A 191 -8.53 1.53 -1.81
C LYS A 191 -7.90 1.78 -0.43
N ALA A 192 -6.82 2.56 -0.41
CA ALA A 192 -6.18 3.12 0.80
C ALA A 192 -5.84 2.10 1.92
N ILE A 193 -5.12 1.04 1.59
CA ILE A 193 -4.62 0.05 2.56
C ILE A 193 -3.39 0.63 3.28
N ASN A 194 -3.42 0.73 4.61
CA ASN A 194 -2.22 1.08 5.39
C ASN A 194 -1.33 -0.17 5.58
N VAL A 195 -0.10 -0.10 5.04
CA VAL A 195 0.90 -1.17 5.10
C VAL A 195 2.01 -0.76 6.06
N PRO A 196 2.19 -1.45 7.21
CA PRO A 196 3.35 -1.24 8.07
C PRO A 196 4.61 -1.79 7.41
N LEU A 197 5.74 -1.12 7.66
CA LEU A 197 7.06 -1.45 7.16
C LEU A 197 8.01 -1.64 8.34
N ASP A 198 8.68 -2.78 8.36
CA ASP A 198 9.84 -3.06 9.22
C ASP A 198 10.76 -3.95 8.40
N VAL A 199 11.69 -3.31 7.69
CA VAL A 199 12.57 -3.98 6.72
C VAL A 199 14.00 -3.83 7.20
N LYS A 200 14.70 -4.96 7.31
CA LYS A 200 16.13 -5.01 7.62
C LYS A 200 16.90 -5.62 6.47
N GLY A 201 18.15 -5.21 6.32
CA GLY A 201 19.06 -5.81 5.35
C GLY A 201 20.42 -5.12 5.36
N SER A 202 21.23 -5.43 4.35
CA SER A 202 22.50 -4.76 4.11
C SER A 202 22.49 -4.09 2.74
N THR A 203 23.14 -2.93 2.61
CA THR A 203 23.17 -2.13 1.39
C THR A 203 24.54 -1.47 1.20
N SER A 204 24.78 -0.85 0.04
CA SER A 204 25.98 -0.03 -0.19
C SER A 204 25.67 1.47 -0.12
N LEU A 205 26.72 2.24 0.20
CA LEU A 205 26.79 3.67 -0.09
C LEU A 205 27.34 3.88 -1.50
N ASN A 206 26.63 4.67 -2.31
CA ASN A 206 27.06 5.10 -3.63
C ASN A 206 27.48 6.56 -3.55
N LYS A 207 28.75 6.83 -3.87
CA LYS A 207 29.34 8.17 -3.91
C LYS A 207 29.15 8.79 -5.30
#